data_AF-A0A662MIS3-F1
#
_entry.id   AF-A0A662MIS3-F1
#
_cell.length_a   1.000
_cell.length_b   1.000
_cell.length_c   1.000
_cell.angle_alpha   90.00
_cell.angle_beta   90.00
_cell.angle_gamma   90.00
#
_symmetry.space_group_name_H-M   'P 1'
#
loop_
_entity.id
_entity.type
_entity.pdbx_description
1 polymer ?
#
loop_
_entity_poly.entity_id
_entity_poly.type
_entity_poly.pdbx_seq_one_letter_code
_entity_poly.pdbx_strand_id
1 'polypeptide(L)'
;MEVILEKSNDEKLMKFRIIGEDHTLLNALREKLLSYPEVEYAYYNLSHPLKSPYLLLPDNVKAPIDLKSLQQEATFVFRVKEGNPKEILKKAVNELFEEAEELTKIVDRVYKEHKK
;
A
#
# COMPACT_ATOMS: atom_id res chain seq x y z
N MET A 1 4.07 8.44 -4.41
CA MET A 1 3.11 8.07 -3.36
C MET A 1 2.65 9.30 -2.60
N GLU A 2 1.35 9.48 -2.45
CA GLU A 2 0.72 10.47 -1.57
C GLU A 2 -0.30 9.76 -0.68
N VAL A 3 -0.39 10.11 0.61
CA VAL A 3 -1.31 9.50 1.57
C VAL A 3 -2.20 10.58 2.18
N ILE A 4 -3.51 10.37 2.11
CA ILE A 4 -4.52 11.33 2.56
C ILE A 4 -5.41 10.63 3.57
N LEU A 5 -5.38 11.10 4.82
CA LEU A 5 -6.22 10.57 5.88
C LEU A 5 -7.68 11.00 5.66
N GLU A 6 -8.60 10.04 5.72
CA GLU A 6 -10.03 10.32 5.69
C GLU A 6 -10.60 10.31 7.11
N LYS A 7 -11.46 11.27 7.43
CA LYS A 7 -12.12 11.33 8.74
C LYS A 7 -13.06 10.14 8.89
N SER A 8 -12.94 9.46 10.02
CA SER A 8 -13.87 8.43 10.49
C SER A 8 -14.50 8.92 11.80
N ASN A 9 -15.80 8.65 11.97
CA ASN A 9 -16.49 8.89 13.25
C ASN A 9 -16.19 7.80 14.28
N ASP A 10 -15.57 6.70 13.86
CA ASP A 10 -15.19 5.58 14.70
C ASP A 10 -13.69 5.64 15.00
N GLU A 11 -13.34 5.79 16.29
CA GLU A 11 -11.97 5.89 16.79
C GLU A 11 -11.14 4.61 16.59
N LYS A 12 -11.80 3.46 16.43
CA LYS A 12 -11.17 2.17 16.19
C LYS A 12 -10.99 1.85 14.70
N LEU A 13 -11.51 2.71 13.82
CA LEU A 13 -11.43 2.55 12.38
C LEU A 13 -10.50 3.62 11.81
N MET A 14 -9.58 3.19 10.95
CA MET A 14 -8.73 4.09 10.19
C MET A 14 -8.97 3.89 8.70
N LYS A 15 -9.15 5.02 8.03
CA LYS A 15 -9.38 5.10 6.59
C LYS A 15 -8.43 6.11 5.98
N PHE A 16 -7.73 5.72 4.93
CA PHE A 16 -6.84 6.61 4.21
C PHE A 16 -6.83 6.25 2.72
N ARG A 17 -6.63 7.27 1.90
CA ARG A 17 -6.45 7.14 0.46
C ARG A 17 -4.97 7.21 0.13
N ILE A 18 -4.51 6.31 -0.74
CA ILE A 18 -3.14 6.28 -1.25
C ILE A 18 -3.17 6.50 -2.75
N ILE A 19 -2.36 7.45 -3.22
CA ILE A 19 -2.21 7.79 -4.64
C ILE A 19 -0.83 7.33 -5.12
N GLY A 20 -0.81 6.65 -6.27
CA GLY A 20 0.41 6.19 -6.93
C GLY A 20 0.95 4.86 -6.41
N GLU A 21 0.12 4.09 -5.69
CA GLU A 21 0.41 2.73 -5.25
C GLU A 21 -0.69 1.77 -5.74
N ASP A 22 -0.34 0.51 -5.94
CA ASP A 22 -1.24 -0.53 -6.44
C ASP A 22 -1.36 -1.72 -5.46
N HIS A 23 -1.80 -2.87 -5.96
CA HIS A 23 -1.98 -4.08 -5.17
C HIS A 23 -0.75 -4.53 -4.37
N THR A 24 0.47 -4.29 -4.84
CA THR A 24 1.67 -4.92 -4.28
C THR A 24 1.90 -4.49 -2.83
N LEU A 25 2.11 -3.18 -2.62
CA LEU A 25 2.32 -2.60 -1.29
C LEU A 25 1.08 -2.77 -0.40
N LEU A 26 -0.11 -2.54 -0.97
CA LEU A 26 -1.36 -2.59 -0.22
C LEU A 26 -1.71 -3.99 0.26
N ASN A 27 -1.41 -5.01 -0.53
CA ASN A 27 -1.63 -6.39 -0.12
C ASN A 27 -0.64 -6.82 0.96
N ALA A 28 0.64 -6.45 0.84
CA ALA A 28 1.63 -6.71 1.90
C ALA A 28 1.19 -6.09 3.24
N LEU A 29 0.75 -4.82 3.22
CA LEU A 29 0.23 -4.14 4.40
C LEU A 29 -1.04 -4.80 4.95
N ARG A 30 -1.99 -5.18 4.07
CA ARG A 30 -3.23 -5.87 4.45
C ARG A 30 -2.93 -7.19 5.15
N GLU A 31 -2.11 -8.05 4.55
CA GLU A 31 -1.76 -9.35 5.14
C GLU A 31 -1.05 -9.16 6.48
N LYS A 32 -0.15 -8.19 6.59
CA LYS A 32 0.53 -7.88 7.85
C LYS A 32 -0.46 -7.46 8.94
N LEU A 33 -1.38 -6.54 8.63
CA LEU A 33 -2.41 -6.13 9.59
C LEU A 33 -3.34 -7.28 9.99
N LEU A 34 -3.74 -8.14 9.04
CA LEU A 34 -4.58 -9.30 9.32
C LEU A 34 -3.88 -10.38 10.18
N SER A 35 -2.55 -10.37 10.22
CA SER A 35 -1.79 -11.27 11.11
C SER A 35 -1.95 -10.92 12.60
N TYR A 36 -2.42 -9.72 12.91
CA TYR A 36 -2.54 -9.22 14.28
C TYR A 36 -3.90 -9.58 14.90
N PRO A 37 -3.93 -10.25 16.08
CA PRO A 37 -5.19 -10.63 16.73
C PRO A 37 -6.05 -9.43 17.14
N GLU A 38 -5.41 -8.28 17.41
CA GLU A 38 -6.06 -7.00 17.70
C GLU A 38 -6.79 -6.39 16.50
N VAL A 39 -6.53 -6.84 15.27
CA VAL A 39 -7.21 -6.36 14.06
C VAL A 39 -8.48 -7.17 13.82
N GLU A 40 -9.58 -6.46 13.57
CA GLU A 40 -10.89 -7.06 13.27
C GLU A 40 -11.00 -7.39 11.78
N TYR A 41 -10.68 -6.42 10.93
CA TYR A 41 -10.60 -6.57 9.49
C TYR A 41 -9.67 -5.53 8.88
N ALA A 42 -9.12 -5.85 7.71
CA ALA A 42 -8.41 -4.91 6.85
C ALA A 42 -8.71 -5.23 5.38
N TYR A 43 -9.02 -4.21 4.60
CA TYR A 43 -9.24 -4.33 3.16
C TYR A 43 -8.81 -3.05 2.45
N TYR A 44 -8.62 -3.14 1.15
CA TYR A 44 -8.44 -1.98 0.29
C TYR A 44 -9.30 -2.13 -0.95
N ASN A 45 -9.70 -1.00 -1.52
CA ASN A 45 -10.43 -0.96 -2.77
C ASN A 45 -9.71 -0.05 -3.76
N LEU A 46 -9.47 -0.53 -4.97
CA LEU A 46 -8.93 0.28 -6.06
C LEU A 46 -10.08 1.05 -6.71
N SER A 47 -9.94 2.37 -6.76
CA SER A 47 -11.04 3.25 -7.16
C SER A 47 -11.49 3.04 -8.61
N HIS A 48 -10.64 2.60 -9.56
CA HIS A 48 -11.08 2.17 -10.90
C HIS A 48 -10.06 1.22 -11.59
N PRO A 49 -10.47 0.07 -12.17
CA PRO A 49 -9.57 -0.90 -12.83
C PRO A 49 -8.94 -0.43 -14.16
N LEU A 50 -9.52 0.59 -14.81
CA LEU A 50 -9.23 0.93 -16.21
C LEU A 50 -8.43 2.22 -16.43
N LYS A 51 -7.79 2.78 -15.39
CA LYS A 51 -6.75 3.81 -15.59
C LYS A 51 -5.42 3.15 -15.96
N SER A 52 -5.43 2.38 -17.05
CA SER A 52 -4.20 1.88 -17.63
C SER A 52 -3.53 3.04 -18.40
N PRO A 53 -2.22 3.31 -18.21
CA PRO A 53 -1.52 4.33 -18.99
C PRO A 53 -1.44 3.97 -20.49
N TYR A 54 -1.82 2.75 -20.89
CA TYR A 54 -2.02 2.37 -22.29
C TYR A 54 -3.35 2.90 -22.85
N LEU A 55 -3.56 4.22 -22.74
CA LEU A 55 -4.51 4.88 -23.64
C LEU A 55 -3.83 4.86 -25.02
N LEU A 56 -4.27 3.98 -25.92
CA LEU A 56 -3.88 4.04 -27.33
C LEU A 56 -4.43 5.35 -27.89
N LEU A 57 -3.65 6.42 -27.78
CA LEU A 57 -3.95 7.66 -28.49
C LEU A 57 -3.77 7.38 -29.99
N PRO A 58 -4.77 7.66 -30.84
CA PRO A 58 -4.54 7.77 -32.27
C PRO A 58 -3.39 8.76 -32.51
N ASP A 59 -2.56 8.53 -33.52
CA ASP A 59 -1.36 9.34 -33.86
C ASP A 59 -1.61 10.86 -33.98
N ASN A 60 -2.89 11.27 -34.01
CA ASN A 60 -3.35 12.64 -34.20
C ASN A 60 -3.88 13.34 -32.93
N VAL A 61 -3.81 12.74 -31.74
CA VAL A 61 -4.29 13.38 -30.50
C VAL A 61 -3.18 14.15 -29.80
N LYS A 62 -3.21 15.48 -29.92
CA LYS A 62 -2.41 16.42 -29.11
C LYS A 62 -3.24 16.94 -27.93
N ALA A 63 -3.66 16.06 -27.03
CA ALA A 63 -4.23 16.48 -25.75
C ALA A 63 -3.13 16.40 -24.68
N PRO A 64 -2.92 17.44 -23.85
CA PRO A 64 -2.10 17.28 -22.66
C PRO A 64 -2.79 16.27 -21.73
N ILE A 65 -2.26 15.06 -21.65
CA ILE A 65 -2.71 14.08 -20.67
C ILE A 65 -2.21 14.54 -19.31
N ASP A 66 -3.14 14.76 -18.38
CA ASP A 66 -2.77 14.91 -16.98
C ASP A 66 -2.35 13.55 -16.42
N LEU A 67 -1.04 13.28 -16.41
CA LEU A 67 -0.45 12.05 -15.89
C LEU A 67 -0.82 11.77 -14.43
N LYS A 68 -1.18 12.80 -13.64
CA LYS A 68 -1.62 12.62 -12.25
C LYS A 68 -3.02 11.99 -12.18
N SER A 69 -3.89 12.33 -13.12
CA SER A 69 -5.22 11.74 -13.22
C SER A 69 -5.20 10.25 -13.57
N LEU A 70 -4.10 9.75 -14.11
CA LEU A 70 -3.87 8.33 -14.43
C LEU A 70 -3.29 7.53 -13.26
N GLN A 71 -2.88 8.18 -12.17
CA GLN A 71 -2.36 7.46 -11.01
C GLN A 71 -3.48 6.60 -10.41
N GLN A 72 -3.11 5.37 -10.04
CA GLN A 72 -4.02 4.51 -9.29
C GLN A 72 -4.23 5.12 -7.91
N GLU A 73 -5.50 5.18 -7.51
CA GLU A 73 -5.88 5.61 -6.18
C GLU A 73 -6.56 4.44 -5.47
N ALA A 74 -6.11 4.15 -4.27
CA ALA A 74 -6.63 3.09 -3.44
C ALA A 74 -7.16 3.65 -2.13
N THR A 75 -8.32 3.17 -1.70
CA THR A 75 -8.86 3.44 -0.37
C THR A 75 -8.56 2.25 0.52
N PHE A 76 -7.76 2.47 1.56
CA PHE A 76 -7.42 1.45 2.55
C PHE A 76 -8.25 1.67 3.82
N VAL A 77 -8.83 0.59 4.34
CA VAL A 77 -9.64 0.62 5.55
C VAL A 77 -9.27 -0.54 6.44
N PHE A 78 -9.03 -0.27 7.72
CA PHE A 78 -8.94 -1.33 8.72
C PHE A 78 -9.57 -0.88 10.03
N ARG A 79 -10.03 -1.87 10.80
CA ARG A 79 -10.63 -1.69 12.12
C ARG A 79 -9.94 -2.59 13.12
N VAL A 80 -9.74 -2.08 14.33
CA VAL A 80 -9.12 -2.82 15.42
C VAL A 80 -10.17 -3.15 16.48
N LYS A 81 -10.07 -4.34 17.06
CA LYS A 81 -10.86 -4.76 18.23
C LYS A 81 -10.39 -4.01 19.47
N GLU A 82 -9.07 -3.87 19.61
CA GLU A 82 -8.38 -3.32 20.78
C GLU A 82 -7.18 -2.47 20.37
N GLY A 83 -6.76 -1.55 21.24
CA GLY A 83 -5.64 -0.65 20.96
C GLY A 83 -5.96 0.56 20.08
N ASN A 84 -4.92 1.32 19.74
CA ASN A 84 -5.00 2.52 18.89
C ASN A 84 -4.64 2.15 17.44
N PRO A 85 -5.54 2.38 16.45
CA PRO A 85 -5.27 2.03 15.05
C PRO A 85 -3.99 2.65 14.50
N LYS A 86 -3.66 3.89 14.87
CA LYS A 86 -2.46 4.58 14.39
C LYS A 86 -1.18 3.86 14.83
N GLU A 87 -1.14 3.41 16.07
CA GLU A 87 0.04 2.73 16.61
C GLU A 87 0.18 1.32 16.03
N ILE A 88 -0.94 0.63 15.81
CA ILE A 88 -0.96 -0.67 15.13
C ILE A 88 -0.49 -0.54 13.67
N LEU A 89 -0.93 0.50 12.96
CA LEU A 89 -0.48 0.76 11.59
C LEU A 89 1.03 1.04 11.53
N LYS A 90 1.54 1.89 12.43
CA LYS A 90 2.99 2.15 12.50
C LYS A 90 3.78 0.88 12.76
N LYS A 91 3.30 0.04 13.69
CA LYS A 91 3.91 -1.26 13.99
C LYS A 91 3.97 -2.14 12.75
N ALA A 92 2.86 -2.29 12.03
CA ALA A 92 2.81 -3.07 10.78
C ALA A 92 3.81 -2.59 9.73
N VAL A 93 3.88 -1.27 9.54
CA VAL A 93 4.81 -0.66 8.58
C VAL A 93 6.27 -0.89 8.99
N ASN A 94 6.61 -0.71 10.27
CA ASN A 94 7.97 -0.92 10.76
C ASN A 94 8.42 -2.37 10.62
N GLU A 95 7.57 -3.33 10.98
CA GLU A 95 7.89 -4.75 10.83
C GLU A 95 8.09 -5.14 9.36
N LEU A 96 7.31 -4.56 8.42
CA LEU A 96 7.54 -4.77 6.98
C LEU A 96 8.89 -4.20 6.51
N PHE A 97 9.34 -3.07 7.06
CA PHE A 97 10.66 -2.53 6.77
C PHE A 97 11.77 -3.45 7.29
N GLU A 98 11.63 -3.96 8.52
CA GLU A 98 12.59 -4.90 9.11
C GLU A 98 12.70 -6.18 8.27
N GLU A 99 11.57 -6.75 7.82
CA GLU A 99 11.53 -7.92 6.93
C GLU A 99 12.28 -7.65 5.60
N ALA A 100 12.11 -6.46 5.01
CA ALA A 100 12.82 -6.08 3.79
C ALA A 100 14.33 -5.91 4.00
N GLU A 101 14.74 -5.38 5.15
CA GLU A 101 16.16 -5.29 5.52
C GLU A 101 16.79 -6.67 5.73
N GLU A 102 16.06 -7.59 6.37
CA GLU A 102 16.51 -8.98 6.54
C GLU A 102 16.70 -9.68 5.19
N LEU A 103 15.76 -9.51 4.26
CA LEU A 103 15.87 -10.04 2.91
C LEU A 103 17.14 -9.53 2.22
N THR A 104 17.45 -8.24 2.36
CA THR A 104 18.67 -7.63 1.81
C THR A 104 19.93 -8.29 2.37
N LYS A 105 20.00 -8.51 3.69
CA LYS A 105 21.12 -9.20 4.35
C LYS A 105 21.28 -10.64 3.86
N ILE A 106 20.18 -11.34 3.62
CA ILE A 106 20.19 -12.70 3.08
C ILE A 106 20.77 -12.71 1.67
N VAL A 107 20.30 -11.82 0.80
CA VAL A 107 20.79 -11.71 -0.59
C VAL A 107 22.30 -11.46 -0.61
N ASP A 108 22.79 -10.51 0.19
CA ASP A 108 24.22 -10.20 0.27
C ASP A 108 25.07 -11.39 0.72
N ARG A 109 24.55 -12.19 1.67
CA ARG A 109 25.23 -13.40 2.14
C ARG A 109 25.32 -14.43 1.02
N VAL A 110 24.21 -14.71 0.33
CA VAL A 110 24.15 -15.68 -0.78
C VAL A 110 25.10 -15.31 -1.91
N TYR A 111 25.16 -14.02 -2.28
CA TYR A 111 26.07 -13.54 -3.32
C TYR A 111 27.55 -13.63 -2.91
N LYS A 112 27.90 -13.39 -1.64
CA LYS A 112 29.28 -13.54 -1.13
C LYS A 112 29.73 -14.99 -1.15
N GLU A 113 28.83 -15.93 -0.84
CA GLU A 113 29.11 -17.37 -0.84
C GLU A 113 29.27 -17.92 -2.26
N HIS A 114 28.49 -17.44 -3.23
CA HIS A 114 28.59 -17.87 -4.64
C HIS A 114 29.77 -17.28 -5.43
N LYS A 115 30.43 -16.22 -4.93
CA LYS A 115 31.64 -15.63 -5.52
C LYS A 115 32.94 -16.23 -4.97
N LYS A 116 32.86 -17.21 -4.06
CA LYS A 116 34.00 -18.04 -3.63
C LYS A 116 34.05 -19.32 -4.46
#